data_AF-A0A1V5U0F7-F1
#
_entry.id   AF-A0A1V5U0F7-F1
#
_cell.length_a   1.000
_cell.length_b   1.000
_cell.length_c   1.000
_cell.angle_alpha   90.00
_cell.angle_beta   90.00
_cell.angle_gamma   90.00
#
_symmetry.space_group_name_H-M   'P 1'
#
loop_
_entity.id
_entity.type
_entity.pdbx_description
1 polymer ?
#
loop_
_entity_poly.entity_id
_entity_poly.type
_entity_poly.pdbx_seq_one_letter_code
_entity_poly.pdbx_strand_id
1 'polypeptide(L)'
;MKLAMAPCGIDCNDCALYRVAFDINQAAALVPWFKSRGWIKPEEGAAEIMAKAPFCMGCRGDRAVQWSGDCAIRLCCADEKSLAYCGECGDFPCAQLNGWAQDAAHHADALERLKGIKNSAE
;
A
#
# COMPACT_ATOMS: atom_id res chain seq x y z
N MET A 1 4.65 11.10 13.03
CA MET A 1 4.59 9.63 13.21
C MET A 1 5.11 9.00 11.92
N LYS A 2 6.13 8.12 12.00
CA LYS A 2 6.68 7.44 10.82
C LYS A 2 5.94 6.13 10.63
N LEU A 3 5.21 5.96 9.53
CA LEU A 3 4.55 4.68 9.25
C LEU A 3 5.60 3.64 8.87
N ALA A 4 5.37 2.39 9.28
CA ALA A 4 6.19 1.27 8.87
C ALA A 4 5.99 0.97 7.38
N MET A 5 7.03 0.45 6.73
CA MET A 5 6.93 -0.03 5.36
C MET A 5 5.87 -1.13 5.25
N ALA A 6 5.11 -1.12 4.15
CA ALA A 6 4.10 -2.12 3.86
C ALA A 6 4.75 -3.50 3.59
N PRO A 7 4.00 -4.60 3.73
CA PRO A 7 4.51 -5.93 3.39
C PRO A 7 5.06 -6.05 1.96
N CYS A 8 4.49 -5.30 1.01
CA CYS A 8 4.93 -5.25 -0.39
C CYS A 8 6.18 -4.40 -0.64
N GLY A 9 6.78 -3.76 0.38
CA GLY A 9 7.97 -2.93 0.21
C GLY A 9 7.70 -1.45 -0.08
N ILE A 10 6.43 -1.04 -0.23
CA ILE A 10 6.08 0.37 -0.36
C ILE A 10 6.31 1.07 0.98
N ASP A 11 7.05 2.19 0.95
CA ASP A 11 7.10 3.08 2.10
C ASP A 11 5.72 3.73 2.27
N CYS A 12 5.04 3.41 3.38
CA CYS A 12 3.73 3.98 3.67
C CYS A 12 3.78 5.50 3.88
N ASN A 13 4.93 6.10 4.19
CA ASN A 13 5.06 7.56 4.29
C ASN A 13 4.99 8.24 2.91
N ASP A 14 5.44 7.56 1.85
CA ASP A 14 5.42 8.06 0.47
C ASP A 14 4.25 7.47 -0.35
N CYS A 15 3.43 6.61 0.27
CA CYS A 15 2.29 6.00 -0.39
C CYS A 15 1.25 7.06 -0.76
N ALA A 16 0.85 7.08 -2.04
CA ALA A 16 -0.16 7.99 -2.55
C ALA A 16 -1.47 7.98 -1.71
N LEU A 17 -1.88 6.81 -1.21
CA LEU A 17 -3.08 6.64 -0.37
C LEU A 17 -2.93 7.21 1.04
N TYR A 18 -1.72 7.24 1.59
CA TYR A 18 -1.47 7.90 2.86
C TYR A 18 -1.37 9.42 2.65
N ARG A 19 -0.68 9.83 1.58
CA ARG A 19 -0.48 11.22 1.21
C ARG A 19 -1.78 11.97 0.91
N VAL A 20 -2.85 11.29 0.47
CA VAL A 20 -4.16 11.95 0.30
C VAL A 20 -4.72 12.56 1.58
N ALA A 21 -4.30 12.14 2.78
CA ALA A 21 -4.73 12.80 4.01
C ALA A 21 -4.07 14.17 4.24
N PHE A 22 -2.96 14.46 3.54
CA PHE A 22 -2.12 15.64 3.80
C PHE A 22 -1.85 16.49 2.55
N ASP A 23 -2.31 16.05 1.38
CA ASP A 23 -2.04 16.70 0.10
C ASP A 23 -3.29 16.68 -0.79
N ILE A 24 -3.89 17.86 -0.97
CA ILE A 24 -5.11 18.03 -1.77
C ILE A 24 -4.88 17.74 -3.26
N ASN A 25 -3.68 17.96 -3.79
CA ASN A 25 -3.36 17.67 -5.18
C ASN A 25 -3.26 16.16 -5.39
N GLN A 26 -2.63 15.46 -4.44
CA GLN A 26 -2.60 13.99 -4.44
C GLN A 26 -4.02 13.41 -4.30
N ALA A 27 -4.86 13.99 -3.43
CA ALA A 27 -6.25 13.59 -3.27
C ALA A 27 -7.04 13.80 -4.57
N ALA A 28 -6.88 14.95 -5.22
CA ALA A 28 -7.52 15.25 -6.50
C ALA A 28 -7.10 14.27 -7.60
N ALA A 29 -5.80 13.93 -7.69
CA ALA A 29 -5.28 12.98 -8.66
C ALA A 29 -5.89 11.56 -8.49
N LEU A 30 -6.28 11.20 -7.27
CA LEU A 30 -6.81 9.87 -6.96
C LEU A 30 -8.35 9.79 -6.99
N VAL A 31 -9.06 10.90 -7.22
CA VAL A 31 -10.54 10.90 -7.33
C VAL A 31 -11.09 9.82 -8.26
N PRO A 32 -10.57 9.63 -9.50
CA PRO A 32 -11.10 8.60 -10.39
C PRO A 32 -10.96 7.19 -9.81
N TRP A 33 -9.84 6.91 -9.16
CA TRP A 33 -9.57 5.62 -8.54
C TRP A 33 -10.43 5.40 -7.29
N PHE A 34 -10.62 6.42 -6.44
CA PHE A 34 -11.53 6.32 -5.29
C PHE A 34 -12.99 6.07 -5.72
N LYS A 35 -13.42 6.68 -6.84
CA LYS A 35 -14.73 6.42 -7.45
C LYS A 35 -14.86 5.00 -8.00
N SER A 36 -13.84 4.49 -8.70
CA SER A 36 -13.86 3.12 -9.24
C SER A 36 -13.92 2.04 -8.16
N ARG A 37 -13.39 2.35 -6.95
CA ARG A 37 -13.51 1.49 -5.76
C ARG A 37 -14.85 1.63 -5.02
N GLY A 38 -15.69 2.60 -5.38
CA GLY A 38 -16.96 2.88 -4.71
C GLY A 38 -16.81 3.48 -3.31
N TRP A 39 -15.64 4.04 -2.97
CA TRP A 39 -15.37 4.56 -1.63
C TRP A 39 -15.83 6.00 -1.41
N ILE A 40 -16.08 6.71 -2.51
CA ILE A 40 -16.68 8.04 -2.51
C ILE A 40 -17.80 8.10 -3.55
N LYS A 41 -18.76 9.00 -3.35
CA LYS A 41 -19.91 9.17 -4.26
C LYS A 41 -19.49 9.88 -5.56
N PRO A 42 -20.29 9.80 -6.64
CA PRO A 42 -19.99 10.47 -7.90
C PRO A 42 -19.81 11.99 -7.79
N GLU A 43 -20.53 12.64 -6.89
CA GLU A 43 -20.47 14.07 -6.59
C GLU A 43 -19.34 14.48 -5.62
N GLU A 44 -18.74 13.50 -4.92
CA GLU A 44 -17.64 13.74 -3.99
C GLU A 44 -16.29 13.91 -4.73
N GLY A 45 -15.36 14.61 -4.09
CA GLY A 45 -14.06 14.95 -4.67
C GLY A 45 -12.92 14.88 -3.65
N ALA A 46 -11.88 15.67 -3.92
CA ALA A 46 -10.64 15.64 -3.13
C ALA A 46 -10.87 15.95 -1.65
N ALA A 47 -11.76 16.90 -1.32
CA ALA A 47 -12.05 17.28 0.06
C ALA A 47 -12.66 16.11 0.87
N GLU A 48 -13.60 15.36 0.30
CA GLU A 48 -14.21 14.19 0.96
C GLU A 48 -13.22 13.03 1.08
N ILE A 49 -12.34 12.86 0.08
CA ILE A 49 -11.20 11.95 0.21
C ILE A 49 -10.35 12.36 1.39
N MET A 50 -9.92 13.63 1.49
CA MET A 50 -9.09 14.11 2.59
C MET A 50 -9.78 14.02 3.95
N ALA A 51 -11.11 14.08 4.03
CA ALA A 51 -11.83 13.92 5.30
C ALA A 51 -11.88 12.45 5.77
N LYS A 52 -11.94 11.49 4.83
CA LYS A 52 -11.94 10.04 5.11
C LYS A 52 -10.52 9.47 5.20
N ALA A 53 -9.59 9.95 4.39
CA ALA A 53 -8.20 9.50 4.35
C ALA A 53 -7.40 9.58 5.67
N PRO A 54 -7.61 10.53 6.61
CA PRO A 54 -6.89 10.60 7.89
C PRO A 54 -7.04 9.33 8.74
N PHE A 55 -7.94 8.42 8.39
CA PHE A 55 -8.09 7.14 9.06
C PHE A 55 -7.03 6.09 8.63
N CYS A 56 -6.31 6.27 7.52
CA CYS A 56 -5.33 5.26 7.08
C CYS A 56 -4.12 5.15 8.04
N MET A 57 -3.99 4.04 8.75
CA MET A 57 -2.86 3.77 9.66
C MET A 57 -1.74 2.93 9.01
N GLY A 58 -1.69 2.89 7.68
CA GLY A 58 -0.75 2.08 6.90
C GLY A 58 -1.08 0.59 6.91
N CYS A 59 -0.45 -0.18 6.02
CA CYS A 59 -0.76 -1.60 5.78
C CYS A 59 -0.42 -2.53 6.95
N ARG A 60 0.24 -2.02 7.99
CA ARG A 60 0.57 -2.73 9.24
C ARG A 60 -0.12 -2.15 10.47
N GLY A 61 -0.93 -1.10 10.30
CA GLY A 61 -1.78 -0.54 11.36
C GLY A 61 -3.13 -1.23 11.45
N ASP A 62 -4.11 -0.54 12.04
CA ASP A 62 -5.48 -1.05 12.23
C ASP A 62 -6.16 -1.40 10.90
N ARG A 63 -6.67 -2.63 10.80
CA ARG A 63 -7.36 -3.19 9.63
C ARG A 63 -8.69 -2.50 9.36
N ALA A 64 -9.39 -2.03 10.39
CA ALA A 64 -10.72 -1.42 10.26
C ALA A 64 -10.71 -0.12 9.44
N VAL A 65 -9.53 0.49 9.30
CA VAL A 65 -9.34 1.79 8.66
C VAL A 65 -8.37 1.75 7.48
N GLN A 66 -7.98 0.54 7.04
CA GLN A 66 -7.14 0.34 5.88
C GLN A 66 -7.94 0.41 4.58
N TRP A 67 -7.51 1.28 3.68
CA TRP A 67 -8.09 1.42 2.35
C TRP A 67 -7.85 0.18 1.48
N SER A 68 -6.67 -0.44 1.60
CA SER A 68 -6.29 -1.65 0.85
C SER A 68 -6.47 -2.94 1.66
N GLY A 69 -7.56 -3.03 2.46
CA GLY A 69 -7.80 -4.17 3.35
C GLY A 69 -7.86 -5.52 2.63
N ASP A 70 -8.37 -5.53 1.39
CA ASP A 70 -8.51 -6.69 0.48
C ASP A 70 -7.27 -6.95 -0.39
N CYS A 71 -6.15 -6.25 -0.16
CA CYS A 71 -4.94 -6.45 -0.95
C CYS A 71 -4.37 -7.86 -0.79
N ALA A 72 -4.41 -8.65 -1.87
CA ALA A 72 -3.97 -10.04 -1.88
C ALA A 72 -2.49 -10.21 -1.46
N ILE A 73 -1.60 -9.28 -1.81
CA ILE A 73 -0.18 -9.35 -1.41
C ILE A 73 -0.05 -9.21 0.11
N ARG A 74 -0.80 -8.26 0.70
CA ARG A 74 -0.81 -8.00 2.15
C ARG A 74 -1.45 -9.16 2.92
N LEU A 75 -2.58 -9.67 2.43
CA LEU A 75 -3.28 -10.83 3.00
C LEU A 75 -2.35 -12.04 3.02
N CYS A 76 -1.73 -12.38 1.89
CA CYS A 76 -0.81 -13.52 1.81
C CYS A 76 0.40 -13.34 2.74
N CYS A 77 1.06 -12.18 2.69
CA CYS A 77 2.28 -11.96 3.48
C CYS A 77 1.99 -11.94 4.98
N ALA A 78 1.07 -11.07 5.42
CA ALA A 78 0.89 -10.78 6.84
C ALA A 78 -0.11 -11.73 7.52
N ASP A 79 -1.17 -12.14 6.83
CA ASP A 79 -2.25 -12.90 7.47
C ASP A 79 -2.09 -14.41 7.24
N GLU A 80 -1.71 -14.84 6.02
CA GLU A 80 -1.52 -16.27 5.72
C GLU A 80 -0.14 -16.78 6.16
N LYS A 81 0.93 -16.08 5.77
CA LYS A 81 2.32 -16.49 6.04
C LYS A 81 2.90 -15.89 7.33
N SER A 82 2.19 -14.98 7.99
CA SER A 82 2.64 -14.31 9.23
C SER A 82 4.02 -13.63 9.11
N LEU A 83 4.34 -13.09 7.94
CA LEU A 83 5.59 -12.38 7.65
C LEU A 83 5.40 -10.86 7.73
N ALA A 84 6.44 -10.15 8.13
CA ALA A 84 6.41 -8.69 8.16
C ALA A 84 6.55 -8.10 6.75
N TYR A 85 7.38 -8.73 5.92
CA TYR A 85 7.67 -8.30 4.56
C TYR A 85 7.72 -9.49 3.59
N CYS A 86 7.31 -9.28 2.35
CA CYS A 86 7.38 -10.33 1.34
C CYS A 86 8.83 -10.81 1.09
N GLY A 87 9.83 -9.95 1.34
CA GLY A 87 11.25 -10.28 1.26
C GLY A 87 11.72 -11.38 2.23
N GLU A 88 10.96 -11.62 3.30
CA GLU A 88 11.22 -12.70 4.27
C GLU A 88 10.68 -14.06 3.79
N CYS A 89 9.87 -14.08 2.73
CA CYS A 89 9.26 -15.30 2.23
C CYS A 89 10.31 -16.21 1.57
N GLY A 90 10.18 -17.52 1.80
CA GLY A 90 11.02 -18.53 1.14
C GLY A 90 10.86 -18.54 -0.38
N ASP A 91 9.67 -18.19 -0.87
CA ASP A 91 9.33 -18.13 -2.30
C ASP A 91 9.65 -16.77 -2.94
N PHE A 92 10.32 -15.87 -2.22
CA PHE A 92 10.57 -14.51 -2.69
C PHE A 92 11.71 -14.45 -3.73
N PRO A 93 11.56 -13.70 -4.84
CA PRO A 93 10.33 -13.00 -5.27
C PRO A 93 9.36 -13.95 -5.99
N CYS A 94 8.10 -14.00 -5.52
CA CYS A 94 7.09 -14.87 -6.13
C CYS A 94 6.46 -14.24 -7.39
N ALA A 95 5.81 -15.07 -8.21
CA ALA A 95 5.20 -14.63 -9.48
C ALA A 95 4.19 -13.49 -9.32
N GLN A 96 3.35 -13.55 -8.26
CA GLN A 96 2.38 -12.49 -7.95
C GLN A 96 3.06 -11.14 -7.71
N LEU A 97 4.13 -11.12 -6.91
CA LEU A 97 4.84 -9.88 -6.58
C LEU A 97 5.63 -9.36 -7.78
N ASN A 98 6.24 -10.25 -8.58
CA ASN A 98 6.91 -9.87 -9.82
C ASN A 98 5.96 -9.26 -10.84
N GLY A 99 4.75 -9.82 -11.00
CA GLY A 99 3.72 -9.24 -11.86
C GLY A 99 3.31 -7.85 -11.38
N TRP A 100 2.96 -7.72 -10.10
CA TRP A 100 2.58 -6.45 -9.49
C TRP A 100 3.67 -5.36 -9.59
N ALA A 101 4.95 -5.74 -9.51
CA ALA A 101 6.08 -4.83 -9.64
C ALA A 101 6.21 -4.21 -11.04
N GLN A 102 5.62 -4.82 -12.08
CA GLN A 102 5.64 -4.30 -13.45
C GLN A 102 4.56 -3.26 -13.73
N ASP A 103 3.53 -3.17 -12.88
CA ASP A 103 2.38 -2.29 -13.11
C ASP A 103 2.72 -0.79 -12.99
N ALA A 104 3.72 -0.44 -12.18
CA ALA A 104 4.13 0.94 -11.97
C ALA A 104 5.58 1.05 -11.46
N ALA A 105 6.26 2.15 -11.79
CA ALA A 105 7.65 2.39 -11.37
C ALA A 105 7.84 2.29 -9.84
N HIS A 106 6.92 2.87 -9.06
CA HIS A 106 7.00 2.81 -7.60
C HIS A 106 6.77 1.39 -7.03
N HIS A 107 6.11 0.49 -7.76
CA HIS A 107 6.03 -0.93 -7.39
C HIS A 107 7.36 -1.65 -7.66
N ALA A 108 8.04 -1.32 -8.75
CA ALA A 108 9.39 -1.83 -9.03
C ALA A 108 10.38 -1.39 -7.93
N ASP A 109 10.34 -0.13 -7.51
CA ASP A 109 11.17 0.36 -6.41
C ASP A 109 10.84 -0.35 -5.08
N ALA A 110 9.58 -0.71 -4.86
CA ALA A 110 9.17 -1.48 -3.68
C ALA A 110 9.76 -2.89 -3.69
N LEU A 111 9.79 -3.55 -4.85
CA LEU A 111 10.43 -4.86 -5.02
C LEU A 111 11.94 -4.80 -4.75
N GLU A 112 12.64 -3.77 -5.21
CA GLU A 112 14.07 -3.60 -4.94
C GLU A 112 14.35 -3.41 -3.44
N ARG A 113 13.52 -2.66 -2.70
CA ARG A 113 13.62 -2.56 -1.24
C ARG A 113 13.49 -3.93 -0.56
N LEU A 114 12.56 -4.76 -1.02
CA LEU A 114 12.37 -6.12 -0.48
C LEU A 114 13.55 -7.05 -0.77
N LYS A 115 14.23 -6.90 -1.92
CA LYS A 115 15.47 -7.64 -2.20
C LYS A 115 16.58 -7.29 -1.20
N GLY A 116 16.67 -6.03 -0.79
CA GLY A 116 17.58 -5.62 0.29
C GLY A 116 17.30 -6.31 1.63
N ILE A 117 16.03 -6.55 1.95
CA ILE A 117 15.62 -7.28 3.17
C ILE A 117 16.03 -8.75 3.09
N LYS A 118 15.80 -9.40 1.95
CA LYS A 118 16.18 -10.81 1.74
C LYS A 118 17.67 -11.03 2.02
N ASN A 119 18.52 -10.16 1.47
CA ASN A 119 19.98 -10.23 1.62
C ASN A 119 20.47 -9.94 3.05
N SER A 120 19.62 -9.40 3.93
CA SER A 120 19.97 -9.10 5.32
C SER A 120 19.56 -10.20 6.31
N ALA A 121 18.83 -11.22 5.83
CA ALA A 121 18.33 -12.35 6.62
C ALA A 121 19.19 -13.63 6.45
N GLU A 122 20.30 -13.55 5.71
CA GLU A 122 21.30 -14.59 5.48
C GLU A 122 22.60 -14.27 6.23
#